data_AF-A0A559L2H6-F1
#
_entry.id   AF-A0A559L2H6-F1
#
_cell.length_a   1.000
_cell.length_b   1.000
_cell.length_c   1.000
_cell.angle_alpha   90.00
_cell.angle_beta   90.00
_cell.angle_gamma   90.00
#
_symmetry.space_group_name_H-M   'P 1'
#
loop_
_entity.id
_entity.type
_entity.pdbx_description
1 polymer ?
#
loop_
_entity_poly.entity_id
_entity_poly.type
_entity_poly.pdbx_seq_one_letter_code
_entity_poly.pdbx_strand_id
1 'polypeptide(L)'
;MAGPRFDDPVYGSNVVTGISATGNAHQTFNFNQRFESRPFFLFPYEKHEDFVTRPEILSKLEELLPKNSDDFRSAALWGLEGSGKTQIALDFAYSRYSKRQCSVFWVHANSEATFAQDYGSIASVLGMNAQGSVPELLQNVRHRIESLPRWLLIIDNADDLSLLGVGLAARNTSKMINYIPKGPNGTILWISRDEAIVGSLVGVWRGVAVSRMTFDESKALLESTMPQSIGDDELDGATLLLEELQFLPLAISQAGAYMRRTETSVSQYLNDLKEEETRWRISKEPEFDRYRLHNSSNSILETWSSSVHLIRQENELAYKILHILAYMDKREITERLLDAVAAHGETKQMEDMFESKKRKAIRRLKNFSFLIEHHLGNNERIYEIHKLVKDAIRYKLRNASILDGHANKANKDSRRLGACIKRRFANNGSSKGVPRKGEEYFAGVAVDIVASTYPHKTHLKTGKAP
;
A
#
# COMPACT_ATOMS: atom_id res chain seq x y z
N MET A 1 -2.05 61.50 -40.66
CA MET A 1 -1.47 61.39 -39.30
C MET A 1 -1.38 59.92 -38.96
N ALA A 2 -0.18 59.38 -38.82
CA ALA A 2 0.00 58.01 -38.32
C ALA A 2 -0.36 58.02 -36.82
N GLY A 3 -1.38 57.26 -36.43
CA GLY A 3 -1.70 57.06 -35.03
C GLY A 3 -0.59 56.29 -34.31
N PRO A 4 -0.53 56.36 -32.96
CA PRO A 4 0.48 55.65 -32.19
C PRO A 4 0.41 54.15 -32.46
N ARG A 5 1.55 53.55 -32.83
CA ARG A 5 1.74 52.10 -32.86
C ARG A 5 2.37 51.68 -31.54
N PHE A 6 1.77 50.66 -30.92
CA PHE A 6 2.39 49.93 -29.82
C PHE A 6 3.07 48.71 -30.42
N ASP A 7 4.41 48.67 -30.37
CA ASP A 7 5.23 47.58 -30.91
C ASP A 7 5.72 46.62 -29.81
N ASP A 8 5.19 46.74 -28.59
CA ASP A 8 5.53 45.83 -27.49
C ASP A 8 4.73 44.52 -27.56
N PRO A 9 5.38 43.36 -27.31
CA PRO A 9 4.71 42.07 -27.32
C PRO A 9 3.68 41.96 -26.18
N VAL A 10 2.43 41.68 -26.55
CA VAL A 10 1.34 41.40 -25.59
C VAL A 10 1.33 39.91 -25.26
N TYR A 11 1.65 39.57 -24.00
CA TYR A 11 1.61 38.19 -23.52
C TYR A 11 0.29 37.89 -22.81
N GLY A 12 -0.45 36.87 -23.28
CA GLY A 12 -1.69 36.40 -22.67
C GLY A 12 -2.20 35.11 -23.32
N SER A 13 -2.98 34.31 -22.58
CA SER A 13 -3.47 33.00 -23.03
C SER A 13 -4.69 33.06 -23.96
N ASN A 14 -5.35 34.23 -24.09
CA ASN A 14 -6.55 34.45 -24.91
C ASN A 14 -6.44 35.74 -25.74
N VAL A 15 -5.31 35.94 -26.44
CA VAL A 15 -5.18 37.07 -27.37
C VAL A 15 -5.86 36.68 -28.68
N VAL A 16 -7.05 37.21 -28.94
CA VAL A 16 -7.71 37.09 -30.25
C VAL A 16 -7.06 38.10 -31.19
N THR A 17 -6.24 37.63 -32.12
CA THR A 17 -5.68 38.47 -33.17
C THR A 17 -6.77 38.83 -34.19
N GLY A 18 -6.96 40.12 -34.48
CA GLY A 18 -7.81 40.57 -35.61
C GLY A 18 -9.00 41.47 -35.30
N ILE A 19 -9.11 42.09 -34.12
CA ILE A 19 -10.14 43.12 -33.91
C ILE A 19 -9.69 44.42 -34.59
N SER A 20 -10.37 44.81 -35.66
CA SER A 20 -10.27 46.17 -36.23
C SER A 20 -11.49 46.98 -35.79
N ALA A 21 -11.26 48.12 -35.16
CA ALA A 21 -12.30 49.08 -34.80
C ALA A 21 -12.12 50.34 -35.64
N THR A 22 -13.13 50.71 -36.41
CA THR A 22 -13.16 51.98 -37.15
C THR A 22 -14.04 52.98 -36.40
N GLY A 23 -13.40 53.93 -35.70
CA GLY A 23 -14.07 55.01 -34.96
C GLY A 23 -13.33 55.41 -33.67
N ASN A 24 -13.76 56.50 -33.03
CA ASN A 24 -13.26 56.92 -31.71
C ASN A 24 -13.84 56.01 -30.62
N ALA A 25 -13.27 54.82 -30.46
CA ALA A 25 -13.60 53.91 -29.38
C ALA A 25 -12.61 54.07 -28.23
N HIS A 26 -13.07 54.56 -27.08
CA HIS A 26 -12.32 54.42 -25.83
C HIS A 26 -12.49 52.98 -25.32
N GLN A 27 -11.55 52.10 -25.66
CA GLN A 27 -11.48 50.77 -25.07
C GLN A 27 -10.68 50.83 -23.76
N THR A 28 -11.35 50.51 -22.67
CA THR A 28 -10.71 50.36 -21.36
C THR A 28 -10.50 48.87 -21.13
N PHE A 29 -9.26 48.39 -21.24
CA PHE A 29 -8.91 47.02 -20.90
C PHE A 29 -8.81 46.88 -19.38
N ASN A 30 -9.86 46.36 -18.75
CA ASN A 30 -9.85 46.05 -17.33
C ASN A 30 -9.05 44.75 -17.11
N PHE A 31 -7.73 44.87 -16.94
CA PHE A 31 -6.85 43.77 -16.52
C PHE A 31 -7.05 43.33 -15.06
N ASN A 32 -7.94 44.00 -14.32
CA ASN A 32 -8.21 43.74 -12.90
C ASN A 32 -9.26 42.65 -12.63
N GLN A 33 -9.78 41.96 -13.64
CA GLN A 33 -10.42 40.67 -13.38
C GLN A 33 -9.33 39.65 -13.10
N ARG A 34 -9.02 39.44 -11.81
CA ARG A 34 -8.49 38.14 -11.36
C ARG A 34 -9.50 37.11 -11.86
N PHE A 35 -9.20 36.43 -12.96
CA PHE A 35 -9.85 35.17 -13.25
C PHE A 35 -9.46 34.26 -12.08
N GLU A 36 -10.30 34.19 -11.06
CA GLU A 36 -10.23 33.13 -10.08
C GLU A 36 -10.41 31.84 -10.87
N SER A 37 -9.30 31.19 -11.21
CA SER A 37 -9.33 29.93 -11.93
C SER A 37 -10.12 28.96 -11.06
N ARG A 38 -11.28 28.51 -11.55
CA ARG A 38 -12.04 27.47 -10.86
C ARG A 38 -11.11 26.29 -10.60
N PRO A 39 -11.08 25.73 -9.38
CA PRO A 39 -10.24 24.58 -9.08
C PRO A 39 -10.65 23.38 -9.91
N PHE A 40 -9.67 22.55 -10.25
CA PHE A 40 -9.85 21.30 -10.99
C PHE A 40 -9.86 20.12 -10.03
N PHE A 41 -10.66 19.10 -10.33
CA PHE A 41 -10.80 17.94 -9.47
C PHE A 41 -10.79 16.66 -10.30
N LEU A 42 -9.95 15.72 -9.89
CA LEU A 42 -9.92 14.37 -10.44
C LEU A 42 -9.76 13.39 -9.27
N PHE A 43 -10.86 12.76 -8.89
CA PHE A 43 -10.89 11.70 -7.88
C PHE A 43 -10.94 10.33 -8.56
N PRO A 44 -10.22 9.33 -8.03
CA PRO A 44 -10.28 7.97 -8.55
C PRO A 44 -11.55 7.24 -8.12
N TYR A 45 -12.18 7.68 -7.01
CA TYR A 45 -13.32 7.03 -6.38
C TYR A 45 -14.34 8.06 -5.86
N GLU A 46 -15.59 7.64 -5.78
CA GLU A 46 -16.65 8.36 -5.07
C GLU A 46 -16.36 8.42 -3.57
N LYS A 47 -16.89 9.43 -2.89
CA LYS A 47 -16.78 9.52 -1.44
C LYS A 47 -17.50 8.32 -0.81
N HIS A 48 -16.81 7.61 0.08
CA HIS A 48 -17.44 6.55 0.85
C HIS A 48 -18.41 7.15 1.88
N GLU A 49 -19.69 6.80 1.77
CA GLU A 49 -20.75 7.37 2.62
C GLU A 49 -20.65 6.84 4.05
N ASP A 50 -20.35 5.54 4.20
CA ASP A 50 -20.18 4.89 5.51
C ASP A 50 -18.72 4.92 6.02
N PHE A 51 -17.94 5.95 5.64
CA PHE A 51 -16.56 6.09 6.10
C PHE A 51 -16.51 6.32 7.61
N VAL A 52 -15.84 5.40 8.33
CA VAL A 52 -15.56 5.59 9.75
C VAL A 52 -14.37 6.53 9.91
N THR A 53 -14.64 7.71 10.48
CA THR A 53 -13.63 8.76 10.65
C THR A 53 -12.54 8.36 11.63
N ARG A 54 -11.28 8.71 11.31
CA ARG A 54 -10.10 8.49 12.16
C ARG A 54 -9.49 9.83 12.58
N PRO A 55 -10.04 10.49 13.62
CA PRO A 55 -9.80 11.91 13.89
C PRO A 55 -8.35 12.24 14.22
N GLU A 56 -7.63 11.34 14.91
CA GLU A 56 -6.22 11.54 15.25
C GLU A 56 -5.33 11.63 14.00
N ILE A 57 -5.54 10.72 13.04
CA ILE A 57 -4.80 10.68 11.77
C ILE A 57 -5.13 11.92 10.94
N LEU A 58 -6.42 12.27 10.82
CA LEU A 58 -6.86 13.44 10.07
C LEU A 58 -6.31 14.74 10.68
N SER A 59 -6.33 14.86 12.01
CA SER A 59 -5.76 16.02 12.70
C SER A 59 -4.26 16.16 12.43
N LYS A 60 -3.52 15.04 12.43
CA LYS A 60 -2.10 15.05 12.09
C LYS A 60 -1.84 15.44 10.64
N LEU A 61 -2.68 14.98 9.70
CA LEU A 61 -2.59 15.40 8.30
C LEU A 61 -2.86 16.91 8.15
N GLU A 62 -3.83 17.46 8.86
CA GLU A 62 -4.13 18.90 8.83
C GLU A 62 -2.99 19.74 9.45
N GLU A 63 -2.30 19.23 10.46
CA GLU A 63 -1.08 19.85 11.00
C GLU A 63 0.07 19.84 9.98
N LEU A 64 0.30 18.70 9.31
CA LEU A 64 1.41 18.54 8.37
C LEU A 64 1.17 19.27 7.04
N LEU A 65 -0.09 19.33 6.58
CA LEU A 65 -0.49 19.85 5.29
C LEU A 65 -1.58 20.93 5.41
N PRO A 66 -1.41 22.06 6.12
CA PRO A 66 -2.51 22.98 6.43
C PRO A 66 -3.27 23.51 5.20
N LYS A 67 -4.59 23.73 5.33
CA LYS A 67 -5.45 24.20 4.23
C LYS A 67 -5.06 25.56 3.64
N ASN A 68 -4.52 26.44 4.48
CA ASN A 68 -4.21 27.84 4.14
C ASN A 68 -2.71 28.10 4.08
N SER A 69 -1.90 27.05 3.88
CA SER A 69 -0.46 27.21 3.67
C SER A 69 -0.20 27.75 2.26
N ASP A 70 0.53 28.86 2.17
CA ASP A 70 1.11 29.36 0.91
C ASP A 70 2.56 28.85 0.71
N ASP A 71 2.95 27.82 1.48
CA ASP A 71 4.21 27.08 1.31
C ASP A 71 3.99 25.69 0.71
N PHE A 72 5.03 25.17 0.05
CA PHE A 72 5.09 23.81 -0.43
C PHE A 72 5.12 22.85 0.76
N ARG A 73 4.17 21.93 0.82
CA ARG A 73 4.08 20.94 1.90
C ARG A 73 3.96 19.54 1.33
N SER A 74 4.72 18.62 1.91
CA SER A 74 4.69 17.20 1.53
C SER A 74 4.58 16.35 2.79
N ALA A 75 3.72 15.34 2.79
CA ALA A 75 3.58 14.39 3.90
C ALA A 75 3.24 13.00 3.37
N ALA A 76 3.44 11.96 4.18
CA ALA A 76 3.14 10.58 3.79
C ALA A 76 2.19 9.91 4.78
N LEU A 77 1.21 9.16 4.28
CA LEU A 77 0.56 8.08 5.00
C LEU A 77 1.30 6.77 4.70
N TRP A 78 1.67 6.03 5.75
CA TRP A 78 2.28 4.72 5.56
C TRP A 78 1.76 3.68 6.54
N GLY A 79 1.88 2.40 6.22
CA GLY A 79 1.45 1.31 7.10
C GLY A 79 0.95 0.07 6.35
N LEU A 80 0.52 -0.95 7.08
CA LEU A 80 0.13 -2.24 6.52
C LEU A 80 -0.92 -2.14 5.40
N GLU A 81 -0.82 -2.99 4.39
CA GLU A 81 -1.85 -3.12 3.36
C GLU A 81 -3.20 -3.52 3.97
N GLY A 82 -4.29 -2.88 3.54
CA GLY A 82 -5.61 -3.05 4.14
C GLY A 82 -5.93 -2.16 5.35
N SER A 83 -4.99 -1.32 5.81
CA SER A 83 -5.21 -0.40 6.96
C SER A 83 -6.05 0.84 6.68
N GLY A 84 -6.58 1.00 5.46
CA GLY A 84 -7.48 2.12 5.10
C GLY A 84 -6.80 3.41 4.65
N LYS A 85 -5.49 3.41 4.38
CA LYS A 85 -4.74 4.63 3.96
C LYS A 85 -5.39 5.37 2.77
N THR A 86 -5.75 4.64 1.71
CA THR A 86 -6.41 5.20 0.52
C THR A 86 -7.74 5.86 0.88
N GLN A 87 -8.54 5.25 1.76
CA GLN A 87 -9.82 5.82 2.20
C GLN A 87 -9.64 7.07 3.07
N ILE A 88 -8.64 7.07 3.96
CA ILE A 88 -8.28 8.26 4.76
C ILE A 88 -7.83 9.41 3.85
N ALA A 89 -6.97 9.12 2.87
CA ALA A 89 -6.52 10.13 1.91
C ALA A 89 -7.67 10.64 1.04
N LEU A 90 -8.61 9.77 0.66
CA LEU A 90 -9.80 10.15 -0.09
C LEU A 90 -10.70 11.10 0.72
N ASP A 91 -11.00 10.78 1.98
CA ASP A 91 -11.77 11.67 2.86
C ASP A 91 -11.06 13.02 3.05
N PHE A 92 -9.74 13.00 3.28
CA PHE A 92 -8.91 14.21 3.33
C PHE A 92 -9.02 15.03 2.04
N ALA A 93 -8.98 14.38 0.88
CA ALA A 93 -9.10 15.01 -0.44
C ALA A 93 -10.47 15.68 -0.64
N TYR A 94 -11.56 14.98 -0.30
CA TYR A 94 -12.91 15.55 -0.33
C TYR A 94 -13.05 16.73 0.64
N SER A 95 -12.37 16.72 1.79
CA SER A 95 -12.35 17.86 2.71
C SER A 95 -11.70 19.13 2.10
N ARG A 96 -10.81 18.96 1.11
CA ARG A 96 -10.21 20.06 0.34
C ARG A 96 -11.12 20.54 -0.79
N TYR A 97 -11.86 19.62 -1.40
CA TYR A 97 -12.89 19.93 -2.39
C TYR A 97 -13.99 20.84 -1.84
N SER A 98 -14.55 20.51 -0.67
CA SER A 98 -15.73 21.19 -0.13
C SER A 98 -15.57 22.71 0.07
N LYS A 99 -14.34 23.23 0.13
CA LYS A 99 -14.05 24.67 0.28
C LYS A 99 -13.76 25.39 -1.04
N ARG A 100 -13.69 24.67 -2.18
CA ARG A 100 -13.44 25.21 -3.55
C ARG A 100 -12.24 26.16 -3.70
N GLN A 101 -11.20 25.99 -2.89
CA GLN A 101 -10.01 26.86 -2.91
C GLN A 101 -8.73 26.15 -3.37
N CYS A 102 -8.82 24.86 -3.72
CA CYS A 102 -7.65 24.03 -4.03
C CYS A 102 -8.02 23.03 -5.13
N SER A 103 -7.19 22.92 -6.16
CA SER A 103 -7.35 21.85 -7.16
C SER A 103 -6.85 20.53 -6.59
N VAL A 104 -7.52 19.42 -6.86
CA VAL A 104 -7.15 18.10 -6.31
C VAL A 104 -6.94 17.11 -7.46
N PHE A 105 -5.78 16.47 -7.46
CA PHE A 105 -5.41 15.46 -8.44
C PHE A 105 -4.94 14.20 -7.74
N TRP A 106 -5.19 13.05 -8.35
CA TRP A 106 -4.80 11.75 -7.83
C TRP A 106 -4.03 10.97 -8.89
N VAL A 107 -2.94 10.32 -8.47
CA VAL A 107 -2.09 9.52 -9.35
C VAL A 107 -1.61 8.26 -8.64
N HIS A 108 -1.60 7.14 -9.34
CA HIS A 108 -1.11 5.85 -8.86
C HIS A 108 0.35 5.62 -9.26
N ALA A 109 1.19 5.40 -8.26
CA ALA A 109 2.63 5.17 -8.40
C ALA A 109 3.03 3.69 -8.45
N ASN A 110 2.09 2.77 -8.72
CA ASN A 110 2.35 1.33 -8.83
C ASN A 110 3.31 0.97 -9.97
N SER A 111 3.31 1.76 -11.06
CA SER A 111 4.13 1.55 -12.24
C SER A 111 4.23 2.85 -13.07
N GLU A 112 5.24 2.95 -13.95
CA GLU A 112 5.35 4.06 -14.90
C GLU A 112 4.13 4.16 -15.84
N ALA A 113 3.52 3.02 -16.21
CA ALA A 113 2.38 2.97 -17.11
C ALA A 113 1.10 3.53 -16.47
N THR A 114 0.79 3.12 -15.23
CA THR A 114 -0.36 3.65 -14.47
C THR A 114 -0.19 5.13 -14.17
N PHE A 115 1.03 5.54 -13.83
CA PHE A 115 1.36 6.95 -13.60
C PHE A 115 1.13 7.81 -14.86
N ALA A 116 1.59 7.34 -16.02
CA ALA A 116 1.38 8.03 -17.30
C ALA A 116 -0.11 8.09 -17.70
N GLN A 117 -0.87 7.02 -17.45
CA GLN A 117 -2.31 7.00 -17.69
C GLN A 117 -3.05 8.05 -16.84
N ASP A 118 -2.72 8.14 -15.55
CA ASP A 118 -3.35 9.11 -14.64
C ASP A 118 -2.96 10.55 -15.01
N TYR A 119 -1.71 10.80 -15.41
CA TYR A 119 -1.30 12.09 -15.95
C TYR A 119 -2.05 12.44 -17.24
N GLY A 120 -2.32 11.46 -18.11
CA GLY A 120 -3.19 11.66 -19.28
C GLY A 120 -4.62 12.06 -18.91
N SER A 121 -5.17 11.47 -17.85
CA SER A 121 -6.49 11.84 -17.32
C SER A 121 -6.49 13.26 -16.73
N ILE A 122 -5.42 13.64 -16.02
CA ILE A 122 -5.22 15.01 -15.53
C ILE A 122 -5.11 16.00 -16.70
N ALA A 123 -4.37 15.67 -17.76
CA ALA A 123 -4.24 16.49 -18.96
C ALA A 123 -5.61 16.78 -19.58
N SER A 124 -6.48 15.75 -19.68
CA SER A 124 -7.83 15.89 -20.21
C SER A 124 -8.67 16.87 -19.39
N VAL A 125 -8.67 16.74 -18.06
CA VAL A 125 -9.42 17.66 -17.15
C VAL A 125 -8.87 19.09 -17.20
N LEU A 126 -7.56 19.25 -17.41
CA LEU A 126 -6.90 20.56 -17.55
C LEU A 126 -7.08 21.17 -18.95
N GLY A 127 -7.77 20.50 -19.88
CA GLY A 127 -7.98 20.96 -21.25
C GLY A 127 -6.70 20.97 -22.10
N MET A 128 -5.74 20.12 -21.75
CA MET A 128 -4.45 20.03 -22.45
C MET A 128 -4.52 19.03 -23.60
N ASN A 129 -3.87 19.36 -24.71
CA ASN A 129 -3.68 18.42 -25.80
C ASN A 129 -2.66 17.36 -25.39
N ALA A 130 -3.08 16.10 -25.30
CA ALA A 130 -2.20 14.96 -25.00
C ALA A 130 -1.36 14.48 -26.21
N GLN A 131 -1.05 15.39 -27.14
CA GLN A 131 -0.21 15.11 -28.30
C GLN A 131 1.27 15.11 -27.88
N GLY A 132 2.05 14.17 -28.41
CA GLY A 132 3.48 14.04 -28.13
C GLY A 132 3.87 12.73 -27.45
N SER A 133 5.12 12.66 -27.03
CA SER A 133 5.67 11.52 -26.30
C SER A 133 5.20 11.49 -24.84
N VAL A 134 5.26 10.33 -24.19
CA VAL A 134 4.89 10.19 -22.76
C VAL A 134 5.69 11.15 -21.86
N PRO A 135 7.02 11.30 -21.98
CA PRO A 135 7.77 12.29 -21.20
C PRO A 135 7.30 13.74 -21.37
N GLU A 136 6.93 14.13 -22.60
CA GLU A 136 6.41 15.48 -22.88
C GLU A 136 5.05 15.69 -22.22
N LEU A 137 4.15 14.71 -22.31
CA LEU A 137 2.87 14.73 -21.60
C LEU A 137 3.09 14.91 -20.09
N LEU A 138 3.95 14.07 -19.49
CA LEU A 138 4.25 14.12 -18.06
C LEU A 138 4.80 15.48 -17.64
N GLN A 139 5.74 16.03 -18.42
CA GLN A 139 6.36 17.32 -18.15
C GLN A 139 5.36 18.48 -18.29
N ASN A 140 4.51 18.45 -19.32
CA ASN A 140 3.52 19.51 -19.57
C ASN A 140 2.46 19.53 -18.47
N VAL A 141 1.95 18.36 -18.07
CA VAL A 141 1.00 18.23 -16.96
C VAL A 141 1.62 18.70 -15.65
N ARG A 142 2.87 18.32 -15.38
CA ARG A 142 3.63 18.81 -14.22
C ARG A 142 3.63 20.34 -14.18
N HIS A 143 4.13 20.99 -15.23
CA HIS A 143 4.18 22.46 -15.30
C HIS A 143 2.79 23.09 -15.17
N ARG A 144 1.76 22.47 -15.74
CA ARG A 144 0.40 22.97 -15.63
C ARG A 144 -0.11 22.92 -14.20
N ILE A 145 0.12 21.83 -13.46
CA ILE A 145 -0.21 21.74 -12.04
C ILE A 145 0.55 22.81 -11.25
N GLU A 146 1.85 22.97 -11.50
CA GLU A 146 2.70 23.97 -10.83
C GLU A 146 2.19 25.41 -11.07
N SER A 147 1.54 25.69 -12.20
CA SER A 147 0.94 27.00 -12.52
C SER A 147 -0.37 27.30 -11.78
N LEU A 148 -0.98 26.31 -11.11
CA LEU A 148 -2.24 26.51 -10.38
C LEU A 148 -1.99 27.23 -9.05
N PRO A 149 -2.91 28.11 -8.61
CA PRO A 149 -2.68 28.93 -7.42
C PRO A 149 -2.55 28.11 -6.14
N ARG A 150 -3.35 27.04 -5.99
CA ARG A 150 -3.31 26.06 -4.91
C ARG A 150 -3.71 24.69 -5.46
N TRP A 151 -2.91 23.68 -5.14
CA TRP A 151 -3.17 22.32 -5.59
C TRP A 151 -2.74 21.28 -4.55
N LEU A 152 -3.44 20.15 -4.55
CA LEU A 152 -3.14 18.94 -3.82
C LEU A 152 -2.93 17.82 -4.85
N LEU A 153 -1.76 17.21 -4.82
CA LEU A 153 -1.48 15.98 -5.54
C LEU A 153 -1.40 14.82 -4.56
N ILE A 154 -2.26 13.82 -4.74
CA ILE A 154 -2.23 12.57 -3.98
C ILE A 154 -1.53 11.52 -4.84
N ILE A 155 -0.52 10.88 -4.27
CA ILE A 155 0.28 9.86 -4.93
C ILE A 155 0.05 8.55 -4.18
N ASP A 156 -0.81 7.70 -4.73
CA ASP A 156 -1.20 6.43 -4.13
C ASP A 156 -0.27 5.29 -4.53
N ASN A 157 -0.10 4.30 -3.64
CA ASN A 157 0.78 3.14 -3.82
C ASN A 157 2.24 3.47 -4.20
N ALA A 158 2.83 4.46 -3.53
CA ALA A 158 4.24 4.83 -3.65
C ALA A 158 5.16 3.84 -2.90
N ASP A 159 5.09 2.56 -3.26
CA ASP A 159 5.75 1.46 -2.54
C ASP A 159 7.14 1.12 -3.08
N ASP A 160 7.27 1.13 -4.42
CA ASP A 160 8.56 0.92 -5.07
C ASP A 160 9.31 2.25 -5.17
N LEU A 161 10.09 2.54 -4.13
CA LEU A 161 10.85 3.78 -4.06
C LEU A 161 11.91 3.90 -5.17
N SER A 162 12.28 2.80 -5.83
CA SER A 162 13.25 2.83 -6.94
C SER A 162 12.69 3.50 -8.20
N LEU A 163 11.38 3.37 -8.45
CA LEU A 163 10.67 4.12 -9.49
C LEU A 163 10.64 5.62 -9.18
N LEU A 164 10.65 5.96 -7.90
CA LEU A 164 10.68 7.33 -7.37
C LEU A 164 12.10 7.85 -7.13
N GLY A 165 13.12 7.19 -7.71
CA GLY A 165 14.48 7.70 -7.72
C GLY A 165 15.29 7.45 -6.44
N VAL A 166 14.78 6.63 -5.51
CA VAL A 166 15.42 6.32 -4.23
C VAL A 166 16.22 5.02 -4.33
N GLY A 167 17.40 4.99 -3.73
CA GLY A 167 18.25 3.80 -3.65
C GLY A 167 19.16 3.58 -4.86
N LEU A 168 19.99 2.55 -4.80
CA LEU A 168 21.05 2.30 -5.80
C LEU A 168 20.49 1.83 -7.15
N ALA A 169 19.36 1.12 -7.14
CA ALA A 169 18.67 0.65 -8.34
C ALA A 169 18.11 1.79 -9.21
N ALA A 170 17.90 2.98 -8.62
CA ALA A 170 17.36 4.16 -9.30
C ALA A 170 18.28 4.76 -10.38
N ARG A 171 19.52 4.27 -10.55
CA ARG A 171 20.43 4.79 -11.58
C ARG A 171 20.00 4.44 -13.01
N ASN A 172 19.17 3.41 -13.19
CA ASN A 172 18.82 2.85 -14.49
C ASN A 172 17.31 2.87 -14.83
N THR A 173 16.47 3.48 -13.98
CA THR A 173 15.01 3.55 -14.18
C THR A 173 14.58 4.97 -14.59
N SER A 174 13.50 5.07 -15.37
CA SER A 174 12.88 6.37 -15.66
C SER A 174 12.28 6.91 -14.37
N LYS A 175 12.80 8.03 -13.89
CA LYS A 175 12.49 8.53 -12.55
C LYS A 175 11.16 9.27 -12.55
N MET A 176 10.10 8.62 -12.08
CA MET A 176 8.77 9.23 -11.90
C MET A 176 8.83 10.50 -11.04
N ILE A 177 9.77 10.54 -10.08
CA ILE A 177 10.03 11.71 -9.23
C ILE A 177 10.36 13.00 -10.00
N ASN A 178 10.88 12.89 -11.24
CA ASN A 178 11.15 14.05 -12.08
C ASN A 178 9.89 14.73 -12.60
N TYR A 179 8.77 14.01 -12.63
CA TYR A 179 7.48 14.52 -13.10
C TYR A 179 6.57 14.98 -11.96
N ILE A 180 7.01 14.82 -10.71
CA ILE A 180 6.26 15.31 -9.55
C ILE A 180 6.34 16.85 -9.48
N PRO A 181 5.19 17.54 -9.44
CA PRO A 181 5.12 19.00 -9.34
C PRO A 181 5.88 19.56 -8.14
N LYS A 182 6.56 20.67 -8.38
CA LYS A 182 7.30 21.48 -7.41
C LYS A 182 6.81 22.91 -7.51
N GLY A 183 6.56 23.57 -6.39
CA GLY A 183 6.16 24.97 -6.44
C GLY A 183 5.72 25.48 -5.07
N PRO A 184 5.72 26.81 -4.87
CA PRO A 184 5.54 27.40 -3.56
C PRO A 184 4.18 27.12 -2.93
N ASN A 185 3.12 26.86 -3.69
CA ASN A 185 1.75 26.75 -3.15
C ASN A 185 1.15 25.34 -3.27
N GLY A 186 2.01 24.33 -3.42
CA GLY A 186 1.64 22.94 -3.68
C GLY A 186 1.61 22.07 -2.44
N THR A 187 0.62 21.18 -2.35
CA THR A 187 0.57 20.13 -1.32
C THR A 187 0.71 18.76 -1.97
N ILE A 188 1.56 17.90 -1.42
CA ILE A 188 1.67 16.49 -1.81
C ILE A 188 1.33 15.58 -0.64
N LEU A 189 0.43 14.64 -0.86
CA LEU A 189 0.16 13.53 0.06
C LEU A 189 0.59 12.22 -0.60
N TRP A 190 1.63 11.61 -0.06
CA TRP A 190 2.09 10.29 -0.48
C TRP A 190 1.36 9.21 0.31
N ILE A 191 1.03 8.10 -0.33
CA ILE A 191 0.46 6.92 0.32
C ILE A 191 1.34 5.73 -0.02
N SER A 192 1.84 5.03 1.00
CA SER A 192 2.72 3.88 0.81
C SER A 192 2.46 2.79 1.84
N ARG A 193 2.83 1.58 1.52
CA ARG A 193 2.93 0.44 2.44
C ARG A 193 4.30 0.38 3.11
N ASP A 194 5.27 1.09 2.55
CA ASP A 194 6.67 1.09 2.96
C ASP A 194 7.00 2.31 3.82
N GLU A 195 7.30 2.08 5.09
CA GLU A 195 7.79 3.11 6.02
C GLU A 195 9.02 3.86 5.47
N ALA A 196 9.87 3.22 4.65
CA ALA A 196 11.06 3.88 4.08
C ALA A 196 10.73 5.10 3.23
N ILE A 197 9.46 5.35 2.88
CA ILE A 197 9.03 6.62 2.29
C ILE A 197 9.41 7.82 3.18
N VAL A 198 9.36 7.66 4.51
CA VAL A 198 9.83 8.67 5.46
C VAL A 198 11.35 8.60 5.58
N GLY A 199 11.99 9.76 5.57
CA GLY A 199 13.44 9.88 5.43
C GLY A 199 13.95 9.73 3.99
N SER A 200 13.12 9.29 3.03
CA SER A 200 13.48 9.22 1.61
C SER A 200 12.80 10.28 0.77
N LEU A 201 11.46 10.28 0.71
CA LEU A 201 10.67 11.23 -0.10
C LEU A 201 10.06 12.35 0.73
N VAL A 202 9.84 12.10 2.03
CA VAL A 202 9.40 13.10 3.01
C VAL A 202 10.31 13.08 4.23
N GLY A 203 10.37 14.19 4.98
CA GLY A 203 11.10 14.21 6.25
C GLY A 203 10.57 13.17 7.25
N VAL A 204 11.44 12.68 8.14
CA VAL A 204 11.11 11.61 9.11
C VAL A 204 9.86 11.93 9.95
N TRP A 205 9.69 13.19 10.34
CA TRP A 205 8.55 13.66 11.14
C TRP A 205 7.32 14.08 10.32
N ARG A 206 7.36 13.87 9.00
CA ARG A 206 6.29 14.23 8.05
C ARG A 206 5.54 13.01 7.53
N GLY A 207 5.73 11.86 8.17
CA GLY A 207 4.92 10.66 7.96
C GLY A 207 3.89 10.47 9.07
N VAL A 208 2.75 9.89 8.72
CA VAL A 208 1.73 9.43 9.66
C VAL A 208 1.58 7.92 9.47
N ALA A 209 1.92 7.18 10.51
CA ALA A 209 1.73 5.73 10.54
C ALA A 209 0.23 5.44 10.70
N VAL A 210 -0.35 4.73 9.74
CA VAL A 210 -1.74 4.29 9.77
C VAL A 210 -1.78 2.89 10.37
N SER A 211 -2.04 2.86 11.68
CA SER A 211 -2.22 1.64 12.47
C SER A 211 -3.55 0.95 12.16
N ARG A 212 -3.72 -0.25 12.74
CA ARG A 212 -5.00 -0.95 12.86
C ARG A 212 -6.05 -0.03 13.50
N MET A 213 -7.33 -0.29 13.24
CA MET A 213 -8.40 0.49 13.85
C MET A 213 -8.43 0.28 15.36
N THR A 214 -8.91 1.29 16.10
CA THR A 214 -9.29 1.08 17.50
C THR A 214 -10.47 0.12 17.59
N PHE A 215 -10.78 -0.35 18.80
CA PHE A 215 -11.99 -1.14 19.03
C PHE A 215 -13.24 -0.39 18.55
N ASP A 216 -13.40 0.88 18.94
CA ASP A 216 -14.58 1.68 18.58
C ASP A 216 -14.67 1.94 17.07
N GLU A 217 -13.54 2.27 16.42
CA GLU A 217 -13.46 2.44 14.96
C GLU A 217 -13.85 1.13 14.25
N SER A 218 -13.38 -0.01 14.76
CA SER A 218 -13.63 -1.33 14.16
C SER A 218 -15.07 -1.78 14.36
N LYS A 219 -15.65 -1.55 15.54
CA LYS A 219 -17.05 -1.85 15.83
C LYS A 219 -17.97 -1.03 14.92
N ALA A 220 -17.72 0.28 14.80
CA ALA A 220 -18.50 1.15 13.92
C ALA A 220 -18.45 0.69 12.45
N LEU A 221 -17.28 0.22 11.98
CA LEU A 221 -17.14 -0.29 10.61
C LEU A 221 -17.86 -1.63 10.41
N LEU A 222 -17.84 -2.50 11.43
CA LEU A 222 -18.55 -3.77 11.38
C LEU A 222 -20.07 -3.53 11.36
N GLU A 223 -20.57 -2.63 12.19
CA GLU A 223 -21.98 -2.25 12.22
C GLU A 223 -22.45 -1.61 10.91
N SER A 224 -21.63 -0.76 10.28
CA SER A 224 -21.99 -0.15 8.98
C SER A 224 -22.04 -1.16 7.82
N THR A 225 -21.38 -2.31 7.99
CA THR A 225 -21.35 -3.39 6.99
C THR A 225 -22.35 -4.51 7.27
N MET A 226 -23.10 -4.45 8.37
CA MET A 226 -24.19 -5.38 8.70
C MET A 226 -25.56 -4.71 8.59
N PRO A 227 -26.65 -5.48 8.43
CA PRO A 227 -28.01 -4.94 8.38
C PRO A 227 -28.60 -4.61 9.77
N GLN A 228 -28.00 -5.14 10.84
CA GLN A 228 -28.43 -4.92 12.23
C GLN A 228 -27.25 -4.46 13.08
N SER A 229 -27.50 -3.56 14.03
CA SER A 229 -26.52 -3.15 15.03
C SER A 229 -26.21 -4.30 15.98
N ILE A 230 -24.98 -4.35 16.47
CA ILE A 230 -24.54 -5.39 17.41
C ILE A 230 -25.21 -5.13 18.75
N GLY A 231 -26.06 -6.07 19.19
CA GLY A 231 -26.70 -6.03 20.51
C GLY A 231 -25.69 -6.24 21.64
N ASP A 232 -26.06 -5.88 22.86
CA ASP A 232 -25.21 -6.07 24.05
C ASP A 232 -24.86 -7.55 24.28
N ASP A 233 -25.74 -8.46 23.89
CA ASP A 233 -25.58 -9.90 23.96
C ASP A 233 -24.58 -10.47 22.93
N GLU A 234 -24.32 -9.76 21.84
CA GLU A 234 -23.35 -10.13 20.81
C GLU A 234 -21.99 -9.43 20.96
N LEU A 235 -21.84 -8.51 21.91
CA LEU A 235 -20.66 -7.67 22.05
C LEU A 235 -19.37 -8.48 22.29
N ASP A 236 -19.44 -9.55 23.09
CA ASP A 236 -18.30 -10.45 23.32
C ASP A 236 -17.89 -11.17 22.03
N GLY A 237 -18.88 -11.64 21.25
CA GLY A 237 -18.65 -12.26 19.95
C GLY A 237 -18.04 -11.28 18.96
N ALA A 238 -18.56 -10.06 18.89
CA ALA A 238 -18.01 -9.00 18.05
C ALA A 238 -16.57 -8.67 18.43
N THR A 239 -16.26 -8.59 19.73
CA THR A 239 -14.91 -8.35 20.23
C THR A 239 -13.95 -9.45 19.76
N LEU A 240 -14.32 -10.72 19.94
CA LEU A 240 -13.53 -11.85 19.48
C LEU A 240 -13.34 -11.82 17.94
N LEU A 241 -14.38 -11.47 17.19
CA LEU A 241 -14.29 -11.37 15.73
C LEU A 241 -13.32 -10.27 15.31
N LEU A 242 -13.41 -9.08 15.91
CA LEU A 242 -12.52 -7.96 15.59
C LEU A 242 -11.06 -8.29 15.93
N GLU A 243 -10.80 -9.00 17.03
CA GLU A 243 -9.48 -9.54 17.35
C GLU A 243 -8.99 -10.56 16.31
N GLU A 244 -9.86 -11.48 15.87
CA GLU A 244 -9.52 -12.49 14.87
C GLU A 244 -9.22 -11.87 13.49
N LEU A 245 -9.91 -10.77 13.15
CA LEU A 245 -9.69 -9.93 11.97
C LEU A 245 -8.58 -8.89 12.18
N GLN A 246 -7.94 -8.88 13.35
CA GLN A 246 -6.81 -8.03 13.72
C GLN A 246 -7.10 -6.54 13.58
N PHE A 247 -8.35 -6.13 13.79
CA PHE A 247 -8.80 -4.74 13.68
C PHE A 247 -8.40 -4.09 12.33
N LEU A 248 -8.30 -4.90 11.26
CA LEU A 248 -7.91 -4.43 9.94
C LEU A 248 -9.16 -4.02 9.15
N PRO A 249 -9.31 -2.75 8.73
CA PRO A 249 -10.52 -2.28 8.05
C PRO A 249 -10.95 -3.16 6.88
N LEU A 250 -10.00 -3.54 6.02
CA LEU A 250 -10.28 -4.41 4.88
C LEU A 250 -10.89 -5.75 5.29
N ALA A 251 -10.36 -6.36 6.36
CA ALA A 251 -10.83 -7.66 6.83
C ALA A 251 -12.22 -7.54 7.50
N ILE A 252 -12.45 -6.46 8.24
CA ILE A 252 -13.73 -6.15 8.88
C ILE A 252 -14.81 -5.93 7.82
N SER A 253 -14.55 -5.06 6.83
CA SER A 253 -15.54 -4.77 5.79
C SER A 253 -15.90 -6.00 4.98
N GLN A 254 -14.93 -6.87 4.67
CA GLN A 254 -15.19 -8.13 3.98
C GLN A 254 -15.99 -9.12 4.84
N ALA A 255 -15.67 -9.26 6.12
CA ALA A 255 -16.43 -10.11 7.02
C ALA A 255 -17.88 -9.63 7.16
N GLY A 256 -18.09 -8.32 7.36
CA GLY A 256 -19.43 -7.74 7.44
C GLY A 256 -20.23 -7.90 6.14
N ALA A 257 -19.60 -7.64 4.98
CA ALA A 257 -20.24 -7.86 3.68
C ALA A 257 -20.61 -9.33 3.44
N TYR A 258 -19.72 -10.27 3.80
CA TYR A 258 -20.00 -11.70 3.74
C TYR A 258 -21.21 -12.05 4.62
N MET A 259 -21.16 -11.69 5.91
CA MET A 259 -22.24 -11.95 6.87
C MET A 259 -23.58 -11.37 6.43
N ARG A 260 -23.59 -10.15 5.86
CA ARG A 260 -24.77 -9.51 5.28
C ARG A 260 -25.33 -10.33 4.11
N ARG A 261 -24.49 -10.80 3.20
CA ARG A 261 -24.91 -11.56 1.99
C ARG A 261 -25.42 -12.95 2.33
N THR A 262 -24.77 -13.63 3.28
CA THR A 262 -25.06 -15.03 3.62
C THR A 262 -25.95 -15.17 4.84
N GLU A 263 -26.46 -14.05 5.39
CA GLU A 263 -27.26 -14.00 6.61
C GLU A 263 -26.60 -14.76 7.78
N THR A 264 -25.26 -14.69 7.84
CA THR A 264 -24.46 -15.40 8.83
C THR A 264 -24.26 -14.54 10.05
N SER A 265 -24.61 -15.06 11.23
CA SER A 265 -24.37 -14.38 12.51
C SER A 265 -22.88 -14.28 12.85
N VAL A 266 -22.52 -13.34 13.73
CA VAL A 266 -21.15 -13.19 14.25
C VAL A 266 -20.62 -14.50 14.83
N SER A 267 -21.45 -15.22 15.61
CA SER A 267 -21.07 -16.49 16.22
C SER A 267 -20.82 -17.61 15.20
N GLN A 268 -21.64 -17.68 14.14
CA GLN A 268 -21.43 -18.65 13.05
C GLN A 268 -20.16 -18.33 12.27
N TYR A 269 -19.94 -17.06 11.92
CA TYR A 269 -18.74 -16.65 11.20
C TYR A 269 -17.47 -16.92 12.02
N LEU A 270 -17.50 -16.67 13.34
CA LEU A 270 -16.42 -17.04 14.25
C LEU A 270 -16.13 -18.54 14.27
N ASN A 271 -17.17 -19.38 14.20
CA ASN A 271 -16.99 -20.83 14.13
C ASN A 271 -16.37 -21.24 12.79
N ASP A 272 -16.82 -20.64 11.68
CA ASP A 272 -16.27 -20.86 10.33
C ASP A 272 -14.78 -20.48 10.25
N LEU A 273 -14.37 -19.44 10.99
CA LEU A 273 -12.96 -19.04 11.09
C LEU A 273 -12.09 -20.07 11.84
N LYS A 274 -12.64 -20.97 12.65
CA LYS A 274 -11.84 -21.97 13.40
C LYS A 274 -11.27 -23.04 12.48
N GLU A 275 -12.02 -23.43 11.46
CA GLU A 275 -11.60 -24.43 10.48
C GLU A 275 -10.75 -23.77 9.37
N GLU A 276 -9.54 -24.24 9.15
CA GLU A 276 -8.57 -23.60 8.25
C GLU A 276 -9.06 -23.53 6.79
N GLU A 277 -9.65 -24.62 6.29
CA GLU A 277 -10.16 -24.68 4.90
C GLU A 277 -11.34 -23.74 4.70
N THR A 278 -12.26 -23.71 5.67
CA THR A 278 -13.41 -22.81 5.66
C THR A 278 -12.96 -21.35 5.76
N ARG A 279 -12.05 -21.03 6.70
CA ARG A 279 -11.43 -19.71 6.83
C ARG A 279 -10.84 -19.22 5.51
N TRP A 280 -10.07 -20.06 4.84
CA TRP A 280 -9.45 -19.68 3.57
C TRP A 280 -10.46 -19.52 2.45
N ARG A 281 -11.50 -20.36 2.42
CA ARG A 281 -12.59 -20.22 1.45
C ARG A 281 -13.29 -18.87 1.59
N ILE A 282 -13.74 -18.53 2.80
CA ILE A 282 -14.46 -17.27 3.04
C ILE A 282 -13.55 -16.03 2.88
N SER A 283 -12.26 -16.14 3.25
CA SER A 283 -11.29 -15.04 3.09
C SER A 283 -10.82 -14.85 1.64
N LYS A 284 -11.11 -15.81 0.75
CA LYS A 284 -10.75 -15.75 -0.67
C LYS A 284 -11.87 -15.16 -1.52
N GLU A 285 -13.13 -15.34 -1.12
CA GLU A 285 -14.28 -14.91 -1.92
C GLU A 285 -14.16 -13.40 -2.22
N PRO A 286 -14.06 -13.00 -3.50
CA PRO A 286 -13.92 -11.60 -3.84
C PRO A 286 -15.26 -10.90 -3.56
N GLU A 287 -15.21 -9.84 -2.75
CA GLU A 287 -16.36 -8.95 -2.56
C GLU A 287 -16.39 -7.91 -3.68
N PHE A 288 -17.56 -7.48 -4.17
CA PHE A 288 -17.60 -6.31 -5.05
C PHE A 288 -17.51 -5.05 -4.18
N ASP A 289 -16.47 -4.24 -4.40
CA ASP A 289 -16.29 -2.97 -3.70
C ASP A 289 -16.31 -1.83 -4.72
N ARG A 290 -17.39 -1.03 -4.71
CA ARG A 290 -17.56 0.14 -5.59
C ARG A 290 -16.53 1.23 -5.33
N TYR A 291 -15.85 1.20 -4.19
CA TYR A 291 -14.88 2.20 -3.75
C TYR A 291 -13.43 1.76 -3.94
N ARG A 292 -13.20 0.72 -4.77
CA ARG A 292 -11.86 0.18 -5.08
C ARG A 292 -11.59 0.15 -6.58
N LEU A 293 -10.31 0.17 -6.95
CA LEU A 293 -9.84 -0.02 -8.33
C LEU A 293 -10.43 -1.31 -8.93
N HIS A 294 -11.22 -1.15 -10.00
CA HIS A 294 -11.59 -2.24 -10.90
C HIS A 294 -10.32 -2.99 -11.31
N ASN A 295 -10.27 -4.31 -11.07
CA ASN A 295 -9.16 -5.24 -11.32
C ASN A 295 -8.15 -5.50 -10.18
N SER A 296 -8.37 -4.98 -8.97
CA SER A 296 -7.62 -5.44 -7.79
C SER A 296 -8.34 -6.62 -7.11
N SER A 297 -7.62 -7.69 -6.76
CA SER A 297 -8.20 -8.86 -6.08
C SER A 297 -8.73 -8.43 -4.70
N ASN A 298 -10.05 -8.59 -4.47
CA ASN A 298 -10.72 -8.25 -3.22
C ASN A 298 -10.60 -9.36 -2.16
N SER A 299 -9.64 -10.26 -2.31
CA SER A 299 -9.35 -11.32 -1.34
C SER A 299 -8.35 -10.85 -0.29
N ILE A 300 -8.66 -11.04 1.00
CA ILE A 300 -7.70 -10.88 2.10
C ILE A 300 -6.43 -11.70 1.82
N LEU A 301 -6.59 -12.94 1.34
CA LEU A 301 -5.45 -13.86 1.10
C LEU A 301 -4.54 -13.44 -0.06
N GLU A 302 -5.03 -12.61 -0.97
CA GLU A 302 -4.25 -12.07 -2.08
C GLU A 302 -3.72 -10.66 -1.81
N THR A 303 -4.18 -10.01 -0.74
CA THR A 303 -3.91 -8.60 -0.45
C THR A 303 -2.41 -8.31 -0.42
N TRP A 304 -1.62 -9.09 0.32
CA TRP A 304 -0.20 -8.80 0.54
C TRP A 304 0.76 -9.26 -0.57
N SER A 305 0.24 -9.76 -1.69
CA SER A 305 1.04 -10.40 -2.74
C SER A 305 2.11 -9.50 -3.34
N SER A 306 1.73 -8.27 -3.67
CA SER A 306 2.64 -7.30 -4.29
C SER A 306 3.73 -6.86 -3.32
N SER A 307 3.38 -6.66 -2.04
CA SER A 307 4.33 -6.36 -0.97
C SER A 307 5.34 -7.49 -0.77
N VAL A 308 4.87 -8.75 -0.72
CA VAL A 308 5.76 -9.93 -0.61
C VAL A 308 6.66 -10.06 -1.85
N HIS A 309 6.13 -9.76 -3.04
CA HIS A 309 6.91 -9.77 -4.28
C HIS A 309 8.04 -8.72 -4.25
N LEU A 310 7.73 -7.48 -3.86
CA LEU A 310 8.70 -6.40 -3.75
C LEU A 310 9.80 -6.71 -2.71
N ILE A 311 9.41 -7.19 -1.52
CA ILE A 311 10.36 -7.64 -0.50
C ILE A 311 11.29 -8.73 -1.05
N ARG A 312 10.78 -9.68 -1.83
CA ARG A 312 11.59 -10.74 -2.44
C ARG A 312 12.61 -10.21 -3.43
N GLN A 313 12.22 -9.22 -4.24
CA GLN A 313 13.13 -8.61 -5.23
C GLN A 313 14.26 -7.85 -4.54
N GLU A 314 13.97 -7.17 -3.44
CA GLU A 314 14.92 -6.30 -2.74
C GLU A 314 15.77 -7.03 -1.69
N ASN A 315 15.22 -8.04 -1.02
CA ASN A 315 15.87 -8.74 0.08
C ASN A 315 15.39 -10.20 0.21
N GLU A 316 16.17 -11.12 -0.38
CA GLU A 316 15.87 -12.57 -0.33
C GLU A 316 15.84 -13.13 1.11
N LEU A 317 16.68 -12.62 2.01
CA LEU A 317 16.71 -13.05 3.41
C LEU A 317 15.43 -12.64 4.14
N ALA A 318 14.92 -11.41 3.90
CA ALA A 318 13.65 -10.96 4.44
C ALA A 318 12.50 -11.86 3.98
N TYR A 319 12.47 -12.21 2.69
CA TYR A 319 11.49 -13.15 2.15
C TYR A 319 11.55 -14.52 2.86
N LYS A 320 12.76 -15.08 3.07
CA LYS A 320 12.93 -16.36 3.78
C LYS A 320 12.46 -16.27 5.23
N ILE A 321 12.90 -15.25 5.97
CA ILE A 321 12.49 -15.02 7.37
C ILE A 321 10.97 -14.98 7.46
N LEU A 322 10.32 -14.18 6.61
CA LEU A 322 8.86 -14.04 6.58
C LEU A 322 8.14 -15.38 6.36
N HIS A 323 8.61 -16.19 5.41
CA HIS A 323 7.97 -17.47 5.08
C HIS A 323 8.19 -18.54 6.15
N ILE A 324 9.33 -18.53 6.84
CA ILE A 324 9.58 -19.42 7.98
C ILE A 324 8.70 -19.02 9.17
N LEU A 325 8.70 -17.73 9.53
CA LEU A 325 7.90 -17.22 10.64
C LEU A 325 6.39 -17.38 10.41
N ALA A 326 5.94 -17.46 9.14
CA ALA A 326 4.56 -17.78 8.83
C ALA A 326 4.11 -19.12 9.45
N TYR A 327 4.99 -20.11 9.64
CA TYR A 327 4.68 -21.42 10.26
C TYR A 327 4.94 -21.49 11.76
N MET A 328 5.48 -20.44 12.38
CA MET A 328 5.70 -20.39 13.83
C MET A 328 4.46 -19.91 14.58
N ASP A 329 4.44 -19.93 15.91
CA ASP A 329 3.34 -19.32 16.67
C ASP A 329 3.34 -17.78 16.52
N LYS A 330 2.19 -17.14 16.69
CA LYS A 330 1.98 -15.69 16.54
C LYS A 330 2.50 -14.87 17.72
N ARG A 331 2.66 -15.48 18.90
CA ARG A 331 3.05 -14.79 20.13
C ARG A 331 4.52 -15.06 20.45
N GLU A 332 5.26 -13.99 20.76
CA GLU A 332 6.61 -14.01 21.33
C GLU A 332 7.72 -14.58 20.42
N ILE A 333 7.87 -14.03 19.20
CA ILE A 333 9.08 -14.29 18.41
C ILE A 333 10.23 -13.57 19.11
N THR A 334 11.01 -14.31 19.90
CA THR A 334 12.19 -13.77 20.60
C THR A 334 13.30 -13.41 19.61
N GLU A 335 14.20 -12.50 19.99
CA GLU A 335 15.39 -12.18 19.20
C GLU A 335 16.23 -13.44 18.91
N ARG A 336 16.38 -14.34 19.89
CA ARG A 336 17.06 -15.64 19.72
C ARG A 336 16.43 -16.51 18.64
N LEU A 337 15.10 -16.57 18.58
CA LEU A 337 14.40 -17.32 17.54
C LEU A 337 14.58 -16.67 16.17
N LEU A 338 14.49 -15.33 16.12
CA LEU A 338 14.68 -14.58 14.88
C LEU A 338 16.11 -14.74 14.33
N ASP A 339 17.11 -14.79 15.20
CA ASP A 339 18.50 -15.07 14.85
C ASP A 339 18.67 -16.47 14.25
N ALA A 340 18.06 -17.48 14.88
CA ALA A 340 18.09 -18.85 14.38
C ALA A 340 17.40 -18.96 13.00
N VAL A 341 16.28 -18.25 12.80
CA VAL A 341 15.59 -18.18 11.50
C VAL A 341 16.45 -17.50 10.45
N ALA A 342 17.10 -16.38 10.77
CA ALA A 342 17.96 -15.66 9.84
C ALA A 342 19.21 -16.47 9.46
N ALA A 343 19.77 -17.23 10.40
CA ALA A 343 20.96 -18.05 10.18
C ALA A 343 20.67 -19.33 9.37
N HIS A 344 19.40 -19.74 9.30
CA HIS A 344 19.00 -20.98 8.65
C HIS A 344 19.32 -20.98 7.14
N GLY A 345 20.22 -21.86 6.74
CA GLY A 345 20.61 -22.05 5.34
C GLY A 345 21.67 -21.09 4.83
N GLU A 346 22.16 -20.17 5.67
CA GLU A 346 23.33 -19.35 5.36
C GLU A 346 24.62 -20.17 5.57
N THR A 347 25.52 -20.15 4.58
CA THR A 347 26.87 -20.73 4.70
C THR A 347 27.74 -19.87 5.61
N LYS A 348 28.84 -20.42 6.14
CA LYS A 348 29.84 -19.72 6.97
C LYS A 348 30.35 -18.44 6.30
N GLN A 349 29.61 -17.36 6.45
CA GLN A 349 29.96 -16.00 6.07
C GLN A 349 30.67 -15.36 7.26
N MET A 350 31.45 -14.31 6.98
CA MET A 350 32.03 -13.48 8.05
C MET A 350 30.89 -12.92 8.91
N GLU A 351 31.00 -13.05 10.24
CA GLU A 351 29.94 -12.74 11.22
C GLU A 351 29.36 -11.32 11.00
N ASP A 352 30.23 -10.32 10.83
CA ASP A 352 29.83 -8.92 10.59
C ASP A 352 28.96 -8.74 9.33
N MET A 353 29.25 -9.48 8.27
CA MET A 353 28.50 -9.39 7.02
C MET A 353 27.11 -10.01 7.18
N PHE A 354 27.00 -11.13 7.91
CA PHE A 354 25.72 -11.77 8.19
C PHE A 354 24.85 -10.88 9.08
N GLU A 355 25.41 -10.30 10.14
CA GLU A 355 24.69 -9.37 11.02
C GLU A 355 24.16 -8.14 10.27
N SER A 356 24.94 -7.60 9.34
CA SER A 356 24.49 -6.51 8.45
C SER A 356 23.33 -6.94 7.55
N LYS A 357 23.39 -8.14 6.95
CA LYS A 357 22.31 -8.69 6.11
C LYS A 357 21.04 -8.94 6.93
N LYS A 358 21.16 -9.55 8.11
CA LYS A 358 20.07 -9.80 9.06
C LYS A 358 19.37 -8.49 9.44
N ARG A 359 20.13 -7.48 9.85
CA ARG A 359 19.59 -6.17 10.21
C ARG A 359 18.82 -5.52 9.07
N LYS A 360 19.33 -5.60 7.84
CA LYS A 360 18.63 -5.10 6.64
C LYS A 360 17.35 -5.88 6.35
N ALA A 361 17.36 -7.21 6.54
CA ALA A 361 16.21 -8.07 6.33
C ALA A 361 15.08 -7.79 7.34
N ILE A 362 15.42 -7.75 8.63
CA ILE A 362 14.47 -7.41 9.71
C ILE A 362 13.90 -6.01 9.49
N ARG A 363 14.77 -5.02 9.19
CA ARG A 363 14.31 -3.66 8.88
C ARG A 363 13.34 -3.64 7.70
N ARG A 364 13.59 -4.42 6.65
CA ARG A 364 12.67 -4.45 5.49
C ARG A 364 11.30 -5.00 5.85
N LEU A 365 11.24 -6.06 6.65
CA LEU A 365 9.97 -6.61 7.13
C LEU A 365 9.22 -5.63 8.04
N LYS A 366 9.95 -4.88 8.88
CA LYS A 366 9.38 -3.82 9.70
C LYS A 366 8.83 -2.68 8.87
N ASN A 367 9.57 -2.22 7.85
CA ASN A 367 9.13 -1.13 7.01
C ASN A 367 7.78 -1.41 6.32
N PHE A 368 7.53 -2.67 5.91
CA PHE A 368 6.24 -3.09 5.35
C PHE A 368 5.18 -3.46 6.39
N SER A 369 5.46 -3.26 7.68
CA SER A 369 4.60 -3.64 8.81
C SER A 369 4.28 -5.15 8.87
N PHE A 370 5.13 -6.01 8.28
CA PHE A 370 4.99 -7.47 8.38
C PHE A 370 5.59 -8.03 9.66
N LEU A 371 6.54 -7.29 10.27
CA LEU A 371 7.12 -7.61 11.56
C LEU A 371 6.97 -6.38 12.46
N ILE A 372 6.28 -6.55 13.58
CA ILE A 372 6.10 -5.52 14.61
C ILE A 372 7.09 -5.84 15.74
N GLU A 373 7.82 -4.83 16.22
CA GLU A 373 8.76 -4.97 17.33
C GLU A 373 8.13 -4.34 18.58
N HIS A 374 8.10 -5.08 19.68
CA HIS A 374 7.69 -4.58 20.99
C HIS A 374 8.90 -4.60 21.95
N HIS A 375 9.00 -3.56 22.78
CA HIS A 375 10.04 -3.44 23.81
C HIS A 375 9.45 -3.80 25.17
N LEU A 376 10.00 -4.83 25.83
CA LEU A 376 9.53 -5.30 27.14
C LEU A 376 10.28 -4.65 28.33
N GLY A 377 11.19 -3.71 28.07
CA GLY A 377 12.16 -3.21 29.04
C GLY A 377 13.47 -4.02 29.01
N ASN A 378 14.53 -3.53 29.65
CA ASN A 378 15.85 -4.18 29.74
C ASN A 378 16.53 -4.54 28.39
N ASN A 379 16.29 -3.75 27.34
CA ASN A 379 16.73 -4.03 25.96
C ASN A 379 16.17 -5.32 25.34
N GLU A 380 15.19 -5.98 25.98
CA GLU A 380 14.57 -7.18 25.42
C GLU A 380 13.54 -6.80 24.34
N ARG A 381 13.63 -7.51 23.20
CA ARG A 381 12.81 -7.29 22.01
C ARG A 381 12.03 -8.56 21.70
N ILE A 382 10.72 -8.40 21.54
CA ILE A 382 9.87 -9.43 20.98
C ILE A 382 9.29 -8.94 19.66
N TYR A 383 9.07 -9.88 18.76
CA TYR A 383 8.49 -9.60 17.47
C TYR A 383 7.15 -10.32 17.29
N GLU A 384 6.29 -9.71 16.49
CA GLU A 384 4.97 -10.22 16.13
C GLU A 384 4.79 -10.14 14.62
N ILE A 385 4.17 -11.17 14.03
CA ILE A 385 3.67 -11.11 12.65
C ILE A 385 2.15 -11.09 12.68
N HIS A 386 1.59 -10.21 11.85
CA HIS A 386 0.15 -10.09 11.67
C HIS A 386 -0.47 -11.43 11.23
N LYS A 387 -1.51 -11.88 11.95
CA LYS A 387 -2.14 -13.19 11.71
C LYS A 387 -2.61 -13.38 10.26
N LEU A 388 -3.33 -12.40 9.70
CA LEU A 388 -3.82 -12.48 8.32
C LEU A 388 -2.69 -12.54 7.27
N VAL A 389 -1.52 -11.94 7.55
CA VAL A 389 -0.35 -12.05 6.67
C VAL A 389 0.18 -13.47 6.67
N LYS A 390 0.22 -14.14 7.84
CA LYS A 390 0.61 -15.56 7.94
C LYS A 390 -0.35 -16.45 7.17
N ASP A 391 -1.65 -16.25 7.35
CA ASP A 391 -2.69 -17.02 6.67
C ASP A 391 -2.59 -16.85 5.15
N ALA A 392 -2.36 -15.63 4.65
CA ALA A 392 -2.13 -15.37 3.23
C ALA A 392 -0.86 -16.07 2.68
N ILE A 393 0.24 -16.05 3.42
CA ILE A 393 1.49 -16.74 3.03
C ILE A 393 1.28 -18.25 2.98
N ARG A 394 0.66 -18.84 4.01
CA ARG A 394 0.37 -20.28 4.08
C ARG A 394 -0.56 -20.70 2.94
N TYR A 395 -1.66 -19.97 2.76
CA TYR A 395 -2.61 -20.20 1.68
C TYR A 395 -1.91 -20.21 0.31
N LYS A 396 -1.03 -19.24 0.03
CA LYS A 396 -0.29 -19.19 -1.24
C LYS A 396 0.69 -20.35 -1.41
N LEU A 397 1.41 -20.72 -0.35
CA LEU A 397 2.33 -21.86 -0.40
C LEU A 397 1.61 -23.18 -0.64
N ARG A 398 0.44 -23.37 -0.02
CA ARG A 398 -0.41 -24.55 -0.20
C ARG A 398 -1.06 -24.59 -1.59
N ASN A 399 -1.52 -23.44 -2.09
CA ASN A 399 -2.27 -23.36 -3.34
C ASN A 399 -1.45 -22.99 -4.59
N ALA A 400 -0.12 -22.86 -4.49
CA ALA A 400 0.78 -22.66 -5.63
C ALA A 400 0.76 -23.80 -6.67
N SER A 401 -0.15 -24.78 -6.57
CA SER A 401 -0.42 -25.83 -7.54
C SER A 401 -1.85 -25.84 -8.12
N ILE A 402 -2.76 -24.93 -7.71
CA ILE A 402 -4.18 -24.94 -8.16
C ILE A 402 -4.52 -23.73 -9.06
N LEU A 403 -3.54 -23.07 -9.69
CA LEU A 403 -3.79 -22.01 -10.68
C LEU A 403 -2.92 -22.11 -11.96
N ASP A 404 -2.66 -23.32 -12.45
CA ASP A 404 -2.19 -23.53 -13.85
C ASP A 404 -3.34 -23.41 -14.88
N GLY A 405 -4.40 -22.64 -14.56
CA GLY A 405 -5.52 -22.32 -15.45
C GLY A 405 -5.48 -20.92 -16.05
N HIS A 406 -4.59 -20.02 -15.59
CA HIS A 406 -4.41 -18.69 -16.18
C HIS A 406 -2.93 -18.40 -16.44
N ALA A 407 -2.36 -19.16 -17.38
CA ALA A 407 -1.13 -18.78 -18.03
C ALA A 407 -1.37 -17.56 -18.94
N ASN A 408 -0.80 -16.39 -18.60
CA ASN A 408 0.13 -15.72 -19.51
C ASN A 408 0.82 -14.48 -18.90
N LYS A 409 2.12 -14.40 -19.17
CA LYS A 409 3.10 -13.33 -18.83
C LYS A 409 3.58 -13.26 -17.37
N ALA A 410 4.41 -14.23 -16.98
CA ALA A 410 5.74 -14.00 -16.37
C ALA A 410 6.43 -15.33 -16.03
N ASN A 411 6.72 -16.14 -17.06
CA ASN A 411 7.44 -17.40 -16.86
C ASN A 411 8.92 -17.26 -17.28
N LYS A 412 9.77 -16.90 -16.31
CA LYS A 412 11.23 -17.13 -16.33
C LYS A 412 11.84 -17.29 -14.92
N ASP A 413 11.18 -16.80 -13.87
CA ASP A 413 11.79 -16.71 -12.52
C ASP A 413 11.48 -17.85 -11.55
N SER A 414 10.54 -18.74 -11.88
CA SER A 414 10.35 -20.02 -11.16
C SER A 414 11.57 -20.96 -11.28
N ARG A 415 12.43 -20.74 -12.30
CA ARG A 415 13.65 -21.54 -12.51
C ARG A 415 14.76 -21.25 -11.50
N ARG A 416 14.84 -20.06 -10.90
CA ARG A 416 15.89 -19.75 -9.91
C ARG A 416 15.64 -20.43 -8.57
N LEU A 417 14.38 -20.50 -8.13
CA LEU A 417 13.99 -21.27 -6.94
C LEU A 417 14.14 -22.78 -7.17
N GLY A 418 13.74 -23.26 -8.35
CA GLY A 418 13.95 -24.66 -8.75
C GLY A 418 15.42 -25.06 -8.91
N ALA A 419 16.30 -24.15 -9.35
CA ALA A 419 17.72 -24.43 -9.57
C ALA A 419 18.54 -24.47 -8.27
N CYS A 420 18.23 -23.62 -7.28
CA CYS A 420 18.85 -23.71 -5.96
C CYS A 420 18.43 -24.99 -5.20
N ILE A 421 17.19 -25.44 -5.39
CA ILE A 421 16.70 -26.71 -4.80
C ILE A 421 17.32 -27.92 -5.52
N LYS A 422 17.39 -27.92 -6.86
CA LYS A 422 17.99 -29.04 -7.62
C LYS A 422 19.47 -29.27 -7.34
N ARG A 423 20.27 -28.22 -7.06
CA ARG A 423 21.71 -28.40 -6.77
C ARG A 423 22.01 -29.01 -5.40
N ARG A 424 21.06 -28.98 -4.45
CA ARG A 424 21.26 -29.52 -3.10
C ARG A 424 20.72 -30.95 -2.91
N PHE A 425 19.90 -31.43 -3.84
CA PHE A 425 19.22 -32.74 -3.77
C PHE A 425 19.60 -33.71 -4.90
N ALA A 426 20.79 -33.58 -5.50
CA ALA A 426 21.26 -34.51 -6.53
C ALA A 426 21.72 -35.88 -6.01
N ASN A 427 21.75 -36.11 -4.69
CA ASN A 427 22.06 -37.42 -4.10
C ASN A 427 20.97 -37.81 -3.10
N ASN A 428 19.86 -38.36 -3.60
CA ASN A 428 19.13 -39.50 -3.04
C ASN A 428 17.89 -39.76 -3.90
N GLY A 429 17.80 -40.97 -4.44
CA GLY A 429 16.87 -41.34 -5.50
C GLY A 429 15.44 -41.66 -5.04
N SER A 430 14.55 -41.75 -6.04
CA SER A 430 13.20 -42.34 -6.05
C SER A 430 12.10 -41.59 -5.26
N SER A 431 10.86 -41.39 -5.71
CA SER A 431 10.17 -41.48 -7.01
C SER A 431 8.79 -40.77 -6.88
N LYS A 432 8.26 -40.27 -8.01
CA LYS A 432 6.85 -39.94 -8.39
C LYS A 432 5.88 -39.26 -7.39
N GLY A 433 5.52 -38.01 -7.72
CA GLY A 433 4.32 -37.28 -7.25
C GLY A 433 4.56 -35.76 -7.13
N VAL A 434 3.90 -34.93 -7.95
CA VAL A 434 3.83 -33.45 -7.80
C VAL A 434 2.41 -33.18 -7.28
N PRO A 435 2.15 -32.55 -6.10
CA PRO A 435 2.44 -31.12 -5.81
C PRO A 435 2.56 -30.75 -4.29
N ARG A 436 3.71 -30.29 -3.74
CA ARG A 436 3.80 -30.02 -2.26
C ARG A 436 5.03 -29.27 -1.68
N LYS A 437 6.05 -28.94 -2.51
CA LYS A 437 7.42 -28.66 -2.03
C LYS A 437 7.65 -27.37 -1.22
N GLY A 438 6.77 -26.37 -1.34
CA GLY A 438 7.00 -25.05 -0.71
C GLY A 438 6.60 -25.02 0.76
N GLU A 439 5.37 -25.45 1.05
CA GLU A 439 4.85 -25.58 2.41
C GLU A 439 5.65 -26.59 3.24
N GLU A 440 5.85 -27.80 2.72
CA GLU A 440 6.66 -28.83 3.39
C GLU A 440 8.06 -28.32 3.76
N TYR A 441 8.68 -27.53 2.87
CA TYR A 441 9.97 -26.94 3.12
C TYR A 441 9.93 -25.92 4.27
N PHE A 442 9.08 -24.89 4.19
CA PHE A 442 9.07 -23.84 5.21
C PHE A 442 8.54 -24.32 6.57
N ALA A 443 7.56 -25.22 6.57
CA ALA A 443 7.06 -25.86 7.78
C ALA A 443 8.13 -26.76 8.43
N GLY A 444 8.81 -27.60 7.64
CA GLY A 444 9.89 -28.45 8.14
C GLY A 444 11.04 -27.64 8.74
N VAL A 445 11.44 -26.58 8.04
CA VAL A 445 12.46 -25.63 8.52
C VAL A 445 12.05 -24.97 9.84
N ALA A 446 10.79 -24.53 9.96
CA ALA A 446 10.30 -23.94 11.21
C ALA A 446 10.36 -24.92 12.39
N VAL A 447 10.01 -26.20 12.17
CA VAL A 447 10.11 -27.26 13.18
C VAL A 447 11.55 -27.47 13.62
N ASP A 448 12.48 -27.60 12.67
CA ASP A 448 13.91 -27.81 12.96
C ASP A 448 14.52 -26.65 13.75
N ILE A 449 14.15 -25.41 13.41
CA ILE A 449 14.60 -24.21 14.11
C ILE A 449 14.06 -24.16 15.54
N VAL A 450 12.77 -24.44 15.75
CA VAL A 450 12.17 -24.45 17.10
C VAL A 450 12.80 -25.54 17.96
N ALA A 451 12.99 -26.74 17.42
CA ALA A 451 13.62 -27.86 18.13
C ALA A 451 15.07 -27.57 18.55
N SER A 452 15.84 -26.93 17.68
CA SER A 452 17.23 -26.53 17.98
C SER A 452 17.32 -25.33 18.93
N THR A 453 16.36 -24.40 18.87
CA THR A 453 16.36 -23.19 19.71
C THR A 453 15.87 -23.50 21.14
N TYR A 454 14.92 -24.43 21.30
CA TYR A 454 14.29 -24.77 22.58
C TYR A 454 14.31 -26.29 22.90
N PRO A 455 15.51 -26.90 23.02
CA PRO A 455 15.66 -28.36 23.13
C PRO A 455 14.98 -29.00 24.35
N HIS A 456 14.69 -28.25 25.41
CA HIS A 456 14.05 -28.75 26.63
C HIS A 456 12.52 -28.54 26.67
N LYS A 457 11.93 -27.80 25.73
CA LYS A 457 10.47 -27.55 25.66
C LYS A 457 9.77 -28.32 24.54
N THR A 458 10.49 -28.92 23.61
CA THR A 458 9.93 -29.69 22.50
C THR A 458 9.86 -31.19 22.80
N HIS A 459 9.05 -31.60 23.78
CA HIS A 459 8.45 -32.93 23.74
C HIS A 459 7.23 -32.91 22.80
N LEU A 460 7.45 -32.58 21.53
CA LEU A 460 6.54 -32.98 20.48
C LEU A 460 6.71 -34.49 20.33
N LYS A 461 5.92 -35.25 21.10
CA LYS A 461 5.72 -36.67 20.81
C LYS A 461 5.33 -36.75 19.34
N THR A 462 6.14 -37.44 18.56
CA THR A 462 5.75 -37.93 17.24
C THR A 462 4.55 -38.85 17.45
N GLY A 463 3.35 -38.27 17.33
CA GLY A 463 2.10 -39.00 17.35
C GLY A 463 2.08 -39.94 16.17
N LYS A 464 2.36 -41.22 16.42
CA LYS A 464 1.88 -42.29 15.56
C LYS A 464 0.35 -42.20 15.54
N ALA A 465 -0.20 -42.23 14.33
CA ALA A 465 -1.63 -42.42 14.11
C ALA A 465 -2.17 -43.62 14.89
N PRO A 466 -3.42 -43.51 15.38
CA PRO A 466 -4.46 -44.45 15.02
C PRO A 466 -5.44 -43.82 14.02
#